data_AF-A0A914LY87-F1
#
_entry.id   AF-A0A914LY87-F1
#
_cell.length_a   1.000
_cell.length_b   1.000
_cell.length_c   1.000
_cell.angle_alpha   90.00
_cell.angle_beta   90.00
_cell.angle_gamma   90.00
#
_symmetry.space_group_name_H-M   'P 1'
#
loop_
_entity.id
_entity.type
_entity.pdbx_description
1 polymer ?
#
loop_
_entity_poly.entity_id
_entity_poly.type
_entity_poly.pdbx_seq_one_letter_code
_entity_poly.pdbx_strand_id
1 'polypeptide(L)'
;MQDPRVKTTIRAQMASPAPPLGPALGQRGVNVGNFCKEFNTVTESFKNATILPVTVHVKPDRTYEIEIETPTTKWLLMQAAGIRREKQEDGEITGKLSVKHIYEIAKIKSTDKALIGEICQLVIERASEIGIKIQYEDLDPDEYKEFLDMRREVVKQQLEEIAKQEAAKLLRI
;
A
#
# COMPACT_ATOMS: atom_id res chain seq x y z
N MET A 1 -22.04 -3.46 -20.82
CA MET A 1 -22.17 -4.29 -19.60
C MET A 1 -21.16 -3.77 -18.60
N GLN A 2 -21.59 -3.28 -17.44
CA GLN A 2 -20.62 -2.90 -16.40
C GLN A 2 -19.96 -4.18 -15.87
N ASP A 3 -18.64 -4.14 -15.68
CA ASP A 3 -17.91 -5.26 -15.08
C ASP A 3 -18.60 -5.64 -13.74
N PRO A 4 -19.00 -6.91 -13.53
CA PRO A 4 -19.56 -7.37 -12.26
C PRO A 4 -18.57 -7.26 -11.11
N ARG A 5 -17.28 -7.03 -11.40
CA ARG A 5 -16.21 -6.91 -10.42
C ARG A 5 -15.91 -5.45 -10.10
N VAL A 6 -15.88 -5.13 -8.82
CA VAL A 6 -15.42 -3.84 -8.31
C VAL A 6 -14.08 -4.05 -7.63
N LYS A 7 -13.01 -3.49 -8.21
CA LYS A 7 -11.68 -3.49 -7.59
C LYS A 7 -11.50 -2.22 -6.78
N THR A 8 -11.11 -2.38 -5.52
CA THR A 8 -10.84 -1.27 -4.61
C THR A 8 -9.68 -1.63 -3.69
N THR A 9 -9.17 -0.64 -2.98
CA THR A 9 -8.10 -0.82 -2.00
C THR A 9 -8.57 -0.26 -0.67
N ILE A 10 -8.57 -1.10 0.36
CA ILE A 10 -9.14 -0.77 1.67
C ILE A 10 -8.10 -1.06 2.74
N ARG A 11 -8.08 -0.21 3.78
CA ARG A 11 -7.27 -0.44 4.97
C ARG A 11 -7.93 -1.51 5.83
N ALA A 12 -7.19 -2.55 6.18
CA ALA A 12 -7.61 -3.63 7.07
C ALA A 12 -8.23 -3.06 8.36
N GLN A 13 -9.35 -3.63 8.80
CA GLN A 13 -10.12 -3.23 10.00
C GLN A 13 -10.69 -1.80 9.99
N MET A 14 -10.52 -1.05 8.90
CA MET A 14 -10.91 0.36 8.80
C MET A 14 -11.87 0.64 7.63
N ALA A 15 -12.62 -0.35 7.17
CA ALA A 15 -13.66 -0.11 6.17
C ALA A 15 -14.76 0.78 6.76
N SER A 16 -15.12 1.82 6.01
CA SER A 16 -16.19 2.75 6.36
C SER A 16 -17.05 3.07 5.13
N PRO A 17 -18.34 3.39 5.32
CA PRO A 17 -19.24 3.73 4.22
C PRO A 17 -18.96 5.10 3.59
N ALA A 18 -17.88 5.79 3.99
CA ALA A 18 -17.47 7.06 3.44
C ALA A 18 -17.06 6.93 1.95
N PRO A 19 -17.11 8.03 1.16
CA PRO A 19 -16.44 8.07 -0.13
C PRO A 19 -14.96 7.70 0.02
N PRO A 20 -14.36 6.90 -0.88
CA PRO A 20 -14.85 6.46 -2.20
C PRO A 20 -15.66 5.16 -2.21
N LEU A 21 -15.66 4.39 -1.11
CA LEU A 21 -16.20 3.03 -1.07
C LEU A 21 -17.74 3.01 -1.12
N GLY A 22 -18.38 3.90 -0.36
CA GLY A 22 -19.84 3.99 -0.26
C GLY A 22 -20.53 4.22 -1.60
N PRO A 23 -20.15 5.26 -2.38
CA PRO A 23 -20.73 5.49 -3.70
C PRO A 23 -20.47 4.35 -4.69
N ALA A 24 -19.26 3.78 -4.69
CA ALA A 24 -18.88 2.74 -5.65
C ALA A 24 -19.69 1.44 -5.48
N LEU A 25 -19.87 0.98 -4.24
CA LEU A 25 -20.64 -0.23 -3.93
C LEU A 25 -22.15 0.04 -3.92
N GLY A 26 -22.58 1.21 -3.44
CA GLY A 26 -23.99 1.61 -3.39
C GLY A 26 -24.63 1.73 -4.77
N GLN A 27 -23.90 2.26 -5.78
CA GLN A 27 -24.37 2.30 -7.17
C GLN A 27 -24.66 0.91 -7.75
N ARG A 28 -24.02 -0.13 -7.21
CA ARG A 28 -24.22 -1.53 -7.62
C ARG A 28 -25.29 -2.25 -6.80
N GLY A 29 -25.95 -1.56 -5.86
CA GLY A 29 -27.00 -2.13 -5.02
C GLY A 29 -26.48 -3.01 -3.87
N VAL A 30 -25.19 -2.93 -3.55
CA VAL A 30 -24.58 -3.66 -2.43
C VAL A 30 -24.88 -2.93 -1.11
N ASN A 31 -25.19 -3.70 -0.05
CA ASN A 31 -25.33 -3.15 1.29
C ASN A 31 -23.94 -2.82 1.89
N VAL A 32 -23.53 -1.56 1.75
CA VAL A 32 -22.22 -1.06 2.21
C VAL A 32 -22.01 -1.27 3.71
N GLY A 33 -23.05 -1.12 4.53
CA GLY A 33 -22.94 -1.29 5.99
C GLY A 33 -22.58 -2.71 6.39
N ASN A 34 -23.20 -3.70 5.72
CA ASN A 34 -22.87 -5.11 5.94
C ASN A 34 -21.48 -5.45 5.41
N PHE A 35 -21.13 -4.95 4.21
CA PHE A 35 -19.81 -5.11 3.63
C PHE A 35 -18.70 -4.60 4.56
N CYS A 36 -18.84 -3.40 5.13
CA CYS A 36 -17.81 -2.86 6.04
C CYS A 36 -17.61 -3.71 7.28
N LYS A 37 -18.70 -4.25 7.86
CA LYS A 37 -18.63 -5.13 9.03
C LYS A 37 -17.93 -6.45 8.69
N GLU A 38 -18.37 -7.10 7.63
CA GLU A 38 -17.80 -8.36 7.15
C GLU A 38 -16.32 -8.21 6.82
N PHE A 39 -15.96 -7.16 6.07
CA PHE A 39 -14.58 -6.86 5.73
C PHE A 39 -13.71 -6.63 6.97
N ASN A 40 -14.20 -5.85 7.94
CA ASN A 40 -13.42 -5.59 9.15
C ASN A 40 -13.19 -6.87 9.95
N THR A 41 -14.20 -7.75 10.07
CA THR A 41 -14.09 -9.04 10.75
C THR A 41 -13.14 -10.00 10.05
N VAL A 42 -13.26 -10.16 8.72
CA VAL A 42 -12.34 -11.02 7.95
C VAL A 42 -10.90 -10.49 8.02
N THR A 43 -10.72 -9.17 8.14
CA THR A 43 -9.39 -8.54 8.20
C THR A 43 -8.83 -8.36 9.62
N GLU A 44 -9.48 -8.89 10.65
CA GLU A 44 -8.98 -8.84 12.05
C GLU A 44 -7.62 -9.53 12.21
N SER A 45 -7.36 -10.57 11.41
CA SER A 45 -6.10 -11.31 11.41
C SER A 45 -4.92 -10.54 10.79
N PHE A 46 -5.20 -9.50 10.00
CA PHE A 46 -4.16 -8.64 9.42
C PHE A 46 -3.79 -7.52 10.40
N LYS A 47 -2.56 -6.99 10.27
CA LYS A 47 -2.15 -5.81 11.03
C LYS A 47 -3.08 -4.64 10.70
N ASN A 48 -3.51 -3.89 11.72
CA ASN A 48 -4.38 -2.73 11.55
C ASN A 48 -3.78 -1.74 10.53
N ALA A 49 -4.64 -1.16 9.70
CA ALA A 49 -4.31 -0.22 8.64
C ALA A 49 -3.45 -0.78 7.48
N THR A 50 -3.31 -2.10 7.37
CA THR A 50 -2.68 -2.75 6.21
C THR A 50 -3.48 -2.46 4.94
N ILE A 51 -2.80 -2.05 3.87
CA ILE A 51 -3.46 -1.73 2.60
C ILE A 51 -3.67 -3.02 1.79
N LEU A 52 -4.92 -3.47 1.73
CA LEU A 52 -5.34 -4.70 1.08
C LEU A 52 -6.06 -4.39 -0.26
N PRO A 53 -5.66 -5.03 -1.37
CA PRO A 53 -6.46 -5.05 -2.59
C PRO A 53 -7.68 -5.94 -2.36
N VAL A 54 -8.85 -5.45 -2.77
CA VAL A 54 -10.11 -6.15 -2.60
C VAL A 54 -10.85 -6.16 -3.93
N THR A 55 -11.24 -7.35 -4.35
CA THR A 55 -12.14 -7.54 -5.48
C THR A 55 -13.51 -7.95 -4.94
N VAL A 56 -14.52 -7.15 -5.22
CA VAL A 56 -15.91 -7.43 -4.85
C VAL A 56 -16.64 -7.90 -6.09
N HIS A 57 -17.07 -9.16 -6.10
CA HIS A 57 -17.89 -9.72 -7.17
C HIS A 57 -19.36 -9.51 -6.81
N VAL A 58 -20.06 -8.69 -7.59
CA VAL A 58 -21.49 -8.41 -7.36
C VAL A 58 -22.31 -9.31 -8.28
N LYS A 59 -23.18 -10.12 -7.67
CA LYS A 59 -24.08 -11.03 -8.38
C LYS A 59 -25.38 -10.30 -8.80
N PRO A 60 -26.13 -10.82 -9.79
CA PRO A 60 -27.38 -10.21 -10.25
C PRO A 60 -28.47 -10.09 -9.19
N ASP A 61 -28.45 -10.95 -8.17
CA ASP A 61 -29.34 -10.93 -7.02
C ASP A 61 -28.94 -9.89 -5.94
N ARG A 62 -27.95 -9.04 -6.24
CA ARG A 62 -27.38 -8.03 -5.34
C ARG A 62 -26.63 -8.60 -4.13
N THR A 63 -26.37 -9.91 -4.12
CA THR A 63 -25.39 -10.49 -3.20
C THR A 63 -23.97 -10.21 -3.70
N TYR A 64 -22.99 -10.30 -2.81
CA TYR A 64 -21.59 -10.05 -3.15
C TYR A 64 -20.68 -11.12 -2.56
N GLU A 65 -19.55 -11.32 -3.22
CA GLU A 65 -18.43 -12.13 -2.71
C GLU A 65 -17.19 -11.24 -2.60
N ILE A 66 -16.47 -11.36 -1.49
CA ILE A 66 -15.26 -10.57 -1.23
C ILE A 66 -14.05 -11.48 -1.44
N GLU A 67 -13.18 -11.11 -2.37
CA GLU A 67 -11.85 -11.70 -2.51
C GLU A 67 -10.82 -10.68 -2.01
N ILE A 68 -10.08 -11.05 -0.96
CA ILE A 68 -9.03 -10.24 -0.37
C ILE A 68 -7.70 -10.81 -0.82
N GLU A 69 -6.91 -9.99 -1.50
CA GLU A 69 -5.57 -10.37 -1.93
C GLU A 69 -4.52 -10.07 -0.84
N THR A 70 -3.30 -10.56 -1.06
CA THR A 70 -2.16 -10.24 -0.20
C THR A 70 -1.91 -8.72 -0.19
N PRO A 71 -1.36 -8.17 0.91
CA PRO A 71 -1.06 -6.74 0.99
C PRO A 71 -0.26 -6.24 -0.20
N THR A 72 -0.50 -4.99 -0.60
CA THR A 72 0.21 -4.40 -1.74
C THR A 72 1.73 -4.43 -1.52
N THR A 73 2.49 -4.72 -2.58
CA THR A 73 3.96 -4.77 -2.52
C THR A 73 4.55 -3.44 -2.02
N LYS A 74 3.94 -2.32 -2.45
CA LYS A 74 4.29 -0.98 -1.98
C LYS A 74 4.17 -0.86 -0.46
N TRP A 75 3.06 -1.29 0.12
CA TRP A 75 2.86 -1.20 1.57
C TRP A 75 3.87 -2.08 2.33
N LEU A 76 4.11 -3.31 1.86
CA LEU A 76 5.09 -4.22 2.48
C LEU A 76 6.51 -3.64 2.45
N LEU A 77 6.93 -3.10 1.31
CA LEU A 77 8.23 -2.44 1.15
C LEU A 77 8.37 -1.22 2.06
N MET A 78 7.36 -0.36 2.10
CA MET A 78 7.38 0.83 2.95
C MET A 78 7.42 0.49 4.45
N GLN A 79 6.69 -0.55 4.86
CA GLN A 79 6.74 -1.04 6.24
C GLN A 79 8.09 -1.65 6.59
N ALA A 80 8.66 -2.48 5.71
CA ALA A 80 9.97 -3.08 5.91
C ALA A 80 11.07 -2.02 6.00
N ALA A 81 10.99 -0.98 5.16
CA ALA A 81 11.97 0.12 5.17
C ALA A 81 11.70 1.15 6.29
N GLY A 82 10.56 1.09 6.98
CA GLY A 82 10.20 2.08 8.01
C GLY A 82 9.88 3.48 7.46
N ILE A 83 9.54 3.58 6.18
CA ILE A 83 9.29 4.86 5.49
C ILE A 83 7.79 5.13 5.37
N ARG A 84 7.41 6.41 5.37
CA ARG A 84 6.01 6.84 5.22
C ARG A 84 5.70 7.53 3.89
N ARG A 85 6.72 7.96 3.15
CA ARG A 85 6.60 8.63 1.86
C ARG A 85 7.55 8.02 0.85
N GLU A 86 7.12 8.02 -0.40
CA GLU A 86 7.91 7.59 -1.56
C GLU A 86 8.86 8.70 -2.01
N LYS A 87 9.69 8.40 -3.00
CA LYS A 87 10.50 9.42 -3.68
C LYS A 87 9.60 10.52 -4.25
N GLN A 88 10.00 11.76 -4.06
CA GLN A 88 9.41 12.95 -4.67
C GLN A 88 10.17 13.34 -5.94
N GLU A 89 11.46 13.02 -6.01
CA GLU A 89 12.33 13.29 -7.15
C GLU A 89 13.00 12.02 -7.66
N ASP A 90 13.32 11.99 -8.95
CA ASP A 90 14.03 10.85 -9.53
C ASP A 90 15.46 10.76 -8.98
N GLY A 91 15.85 9.54 -8.59
CA GLY A 91 17.14 9.28 -7.95
C GLY A 91 17.16 9.46 -6.43
N GLU A 92 16.09 9.98 -5.83
CA GLU A 92 15.98 10.11 -4.36
C GLU A 92 15.89 8.73 -3.70
N ILE A 93 16.79 8.47 -2.75
CA ILE A 93 16.79 7.26 -1.95
C ILE A 93 15.96 7.52 -0.69
N THR A 94 14.84 6.83 -0.57
CA THR A 94 13.89 6.98 0.53
C THR A 94 14.09 5.96 1.63
N GLY A 95 14.58 4.77 1.28
CA GLY A 95 14.81 3.65 2.20
C GLY A 95 15.92 2.74 1.70
N LYS A 96 16.40 1.86 2.58
CA LYS A 96 17.33 0.79 2.20
C LYS A 96 16.80 -0.53 2.73
N LEU A 97 16.92 -1.59 1.93
CA LEU A 97 16.51 -2.95 2.32
C LEU A 97 17.57 -3.96 1.91
N SER A 98 17.75 -5.01 2.70
CA SER A 98 18.59 -6.14 2.29
C SER A 98 17.82 -7.13 1.42
N VAL A 99 18.54 -7.96 0.66
CA VAL A 99 17.96 -9.02 -0.18
C VAL A 99 17.10 -10.00 0.64
N LYS A 100 17.43 -10.22 1.92
CA LYS A 100 16.64 -11.07 2.83
C LYS A 100 15.20 -10.55 2.98
N HIS A 101 15.03 -9.24 3.13
CA HIS A 101 13.71 -8.61 3.23
C HIS A 101 12.89 -8.77 1.94
N ILE A 102 13.55 -8.68 0.78
CA ILE A 102 12.88 -8.89 -0.52
C ILE A 102 12.34 -10.32 -0.63
N TYR A 103 13.13 -11.30 -0.21
CA TYR A 103 12.71 -12.70 -0.21
C TYR A 103 11.53 -12.96 0.74
N GLU A 104 11.54 -12.37 1.94
CA GLU A 104 10.43 -12.47 2.89
C GLU A 104 9.15 -11.85 2.32
N ILE A 105 9.25 -10.67 1.71
CA ILE A 105 8.11 -9.99 1.06
C ILE A 105 7.58 -10.84 -0.10
N ALA A 106 8.46 -11.42 -0.92
CA ALA A 106 8.06 -12.31 -2.00
C ALA A 106 7.35 -13.57 -1.49
N LYS A 107 7.81 -14.14 -0.37
CA LYS A 107 7.18 -15.29 0.27
C LYS A 107 5.79 -14.97 0.85
N ILE A 108 5.59 -13.76 1.37
CA ILE A 108 4.27 -13.30 1.82
C ILE A 108 3.32 -13.10 0.63
N LYS A 109 3.84 -12.56 -0.48
CA LYS A 109 3.04 -12.28 -1.66
C LYS A 109 2.71 -13.54 -2.47
N SER A 110 3.58 -14.55 -2.41
CA SER A 110 3.40 -15.79 -3.16
C SER A 110 2.64 -16.83 -2.36
N THR A 111 1.47 -17.23 -2.85
CA THR A 111 0.78 -18.43 -2.39
C THR A 111 1.44 -19.70 -2.94
N ASP A 112 2.15 -19.60 -4.07
CA ASP A 112 2.85 -20.70 -4.74
C ASP A 112 4.37 -20.59 -4.57
N LYS A 113 5.04 -21.64 -4.10
CA LYS A 113 6.49 -21.63 -3.89
C LYS A 113 7.29 -21.60 -5.20
N ALA A 114 6.72 -22.06 -6.32
CA ALA A 114 7.43 -22.13 -7.60
C ALA A 114 7.70 -20.75 -8.23
N LEU A 115 6.85 -19.75 -7.95
CA LEU A 115 6.91 -18.41 -8.55
C LEU A 115 7.67 -17.38 -7.72
N ILE A 116 8.30 -17.78 -6.61
CA ILE A 116 8.99 -16.84 -5.70
C ILE A 116 10.10 -16.07 -6.43
N GLY A 117 10.84 -16.71 -7.35
CA GLY A 117 11.91 -16.06 -8.11
C GLY A 117 11.42 -14.89 -8.97
N GLU A 118 10.31 -15.09 -9.69
CA GLU A 118 9.68 -14.05 -10.53
C GLU A 118 9.11 -12.93 -9.66
N ILE A 119 8.48 -13.28 -8.53
CA ILE A 119 7.93 -12.30 -7.60
C ILE A 119 9.04 -11.46 -6.97
N CYS A 120 10.21 -12.05 -6.66
CA CYS A 120 11.36 -11.28 -6.20
C CYS A 120 11.75 -10.18 -7.20
N GLN A 121 11.79 -10.48 -8.49
CA GLN A 121 12.11 -9.48 -9.53
C GLN A 121 11.08 -8.34 -9.53
N LEU A 122 9.78 -8.67 -9.50
CA LEU A 122 8.72 -7.67 -9.43
C LEU A 122 8.80 -6.80 -8.16
N VAL A 123 9.18 -7.39 -7.02
CA VAL A 123 9.38 -6.66 -5.77
C VAL A 123 10.60 -5.73 -5.86
N ILE A 124 11.68 -6.15 -6.51
CA ILE A 124 12.88 -5.34 -6.75
C ILE A 124 12.56 -4.13 -7.62
N GLU A 125 11.85 -4.33 -8.74
CA GLU A 125 11.40 -3.26 -9.63
C GLU A 125 10.54 -2.26 -8.85
N ARG A 126 9.57 -2.76 -8.09
CA ARG A 126 8.70 -1.92 -7.27
C ARG A 126 9.45 -1.15 -6.18
N ALA A 127 10.50 -1.73 -5.60
CA ALA A 127 11.35 -1.06 -4.64
C ALA A 127 12.08 0.14 -5.27
N SER A 128 12.59 -0.02 -6.49
CA SER A 128 13.24 1.06 -7.25
C SER A 128 12.30 2.23 -7.53
N GLU A 129 11.05 1.94 -7.91
CA GLU A 129 10.02 2.98 -8.15
C GLU A 129 9.68 3.79 -6.90
N ILE A 130 9.79 3.21 -5.71
CA ILE A 130 9.55 3.90 -4.43
C ILE A 130 10.79 4.71 -3.99
N GLY A 131 11.96 4.41 -4.54
CA GLY A 131 13.25 4.95 -4.11
C GLY A 131 13.94 4.11 -3.03
N ILE A 132 13.60 2.84 -2.89
CA ILE A 132 14.26 1.94 -1.93
C ILE A 132 15.47 1.29 -2.59
N LYS A 133 16.65 1.51 -2.01
CA LYS A 133 17.90 0.90 -2.48
C LYS A 133 18.09 -0.47 -1.85
N ILE A 134 18.33 -1.48 -2.69
CA ILE A 134 18.59 -2.85 -2.23
C ILE A 134 20.09 -3.05 -2.02
N GLN A 135 20.45 -3.58 -0.86
CA GLN A 135 21.83 -3.89 -0.48
C GLN A 135 22.02 -5.40 -0.33
N TYR A 136 23.17 -5.90 -0.78
CA TYR A 136 23.55 -7.31 -0.64
C TYR A 136 24.16 -7.62 0.73
N GLU A 137 24.70 -6.60 1.39
CA GLU A 137 25.27 -6.69 2.73
C GLU A 137 24.19 -6.46 3.79
N ASP A 138 24.44 -6.98 4.99
CA ASP A 138 23.57 -6.73 6.14
C ASP A 138 23.70 -5.26 6.55
N LEU A 139 22.56 -4.60 6.74
CA LEU A 139 22.54 -3.19 7.13
C LEU A 139 22.93 -3.05 8.60
N ASP A 140 23.86 -2.16 8.88
CA ASP A 140 24.15 -1.74 10.24
C ASP A 140 22.95 -0.94 10.82
N PRO A 141 22.38 -1.34 11.97
CA PRO A 141 21.25 -0.65 12.57
C PRO A 141 21.51 0.81 12.91
N ASP A 142 22.73 1.17 13.31
CA ASP A 142 23.07 2.53 13.74
C ASP A 142 23.17 3.45 12.53
N GLU A 143 23.85 3.00 11.46
CA GLU A 143 23.90 3.73 10.18
C GLU A 143 22.50 3.93 9.58
N TYR A 144 21.64 2.91 9.68
CA TYR A 144 20.28 3.01 9.14
C TYR A 144 19.43 4.01 9.94
N LYS A 145 19.62 4.09 11.25
CA LYS A 145 18.95 5.06 12.09
C LYS A 145 19.33 6.49 11.74
N GLU A 146 20.62 6.76 11.57
CA GLU A 146 21.11 8.08 11.12
C GLU A 146 20.51 8.47 9.77
N PHE A 147 20.48 7.53 8.82
CA PHE A 147 19.84 7.74 7.53
C PHE A 147 18.35 8.11 7.66
N LEU A 148 17.60 7.40 8.51
CA LEU A 148 16.19 7.69 8.74
C LEU A 148 15.96 9.05 9.42
N ASP A 149 16.84 9.47 10.33
CA ASP A 149 16.75 10.76 10.99
C ASP A 149 17.00 11.91 9.99
N MET A 150 18.06 11.80 9.18
CA MET A 150 18.30 12.74 8.06
C MET A 150 17.10 12.81 7.11
N ARG A 151 16.52 11.65 6.79
CA ARG A 151 15.36 11.58 5.88
C ARG A 151 14.14 12.29 6.45
N ARG A 152 13.90 12.23 7.76
CA ARG A 152 12.77 12.94 8.40
C ARG A 152 12.86 14.44 8.19
N GLU A 153 14.06 15.02 8.22
CA GLU A 153 14.27 16.44 7.99
C GLU A 153 13.96 16.82 6.53
N VAL A 154 14.46 16.04 5.57
CA VAL A 154 14.15 16.24 4.14
C VAL A 154 12.65 16.14 3.88
N VAL A 155 11.99 15.12 4.45
CA VAL A 155 10.53 14.93 4.30
C VAL A 155 9.76 16.11 4.90
N LYS A 156 10.24 16.69 6.00
CA LYS A 156 9.62 17.87 6.61
C LYS A 156 9.71 19.08 5.67
N GLN A 157 10.88 19.33 5.09
CA GLN A 157 11.08 20.41 4.11
C GLN A 157 10.17 20.23 2.89
N GLN A 158 10.11 19.01 2.35
CA GLN A 158 9.23 18.65 1.25
C GLN A 158 7.74 18.90 1.55
N LEU A 159 7.28 18.58 2.77
CA LEU A 159 5.91 18.87 3.18
C LEU A 159 5.62 20.37 3.26
N GLU A 160 6.57 21.15 3.80
CA GLU A 160 6.44 22.61 3.87
C GLU A 160 6.38 23.24 2.47
N GLU A 161 7.17 22.74 1.51
CA GLU A 161 7.12 23.18 0.12
C GLU A 161 5.80 22.84 -0.57
N ILE A 162 5.32 21.60 -0.41
CA ILE A 162 4.02 21.19 -0.96
C ILE A 162 2.90 22.05 -0.39
N ALA A 163 2.90 22.30 0.93
CA ALA A 163 1.90 23.16 1.57
C ALA A 163 1.95 24.61 1.04
N LYS A 164 3.15 25.16 0.82
CA LYS A 164 3.32 26.49 0.19
C LYS A 164 2.78 26.51 -1.24
N GLN A 165 3.03 25.46 -2.02
CA GLN A 165 2.51 25.33 -3.39
C GLN A 165 0.98 25.19 -3.43
N GLU A 166 0.40 24.41 -2.52
CA GLU A 166 -1.05 24.29 -2.39
C GLU A 166 -1.70 25.63 -2.00
N ALA A 167 -1.13 26.33 -1.02
CA ALA A 167 -1.59 27.67 -0.63
C ALA A 167 -1.50 28.67 -1.80
N ALA A 168 -0.42 28.64 -2.58
CA ALA A 168 -0.25 29.49 -3.76
C ALA A 168 -1.26 29.15 -4.88
N LYS A 169 -1.61 27.87 -5.06
CA LYS A 169 -2.66 27.46 -6.01
C LYS A 169 -4.05 27.92 -5.57
N LEU A 170 -4.35 27.83 -4.28
CA LEU A 170 -5.62 28.28 -3.71
C LEU A 170 -5.82 29.79 -3.85
N LEU A 171 -4.76 30.60 -3.74
CA LEU A 171 -4.82 32.05 -3.96
C LEU A 171 -4.95 32.47 -5.44
N ARG A 172 -4.84 31.52 -6.38
CA ARG A 172 -4.97 31.76 -7.83
C ARG A 172 -6.38 31.49 -8.38
N ILE A 173 -7.33 31.10 -7.52
CA ILE A 173 -8.75 30.87 -7.84
C ILE A 173 -9.57 32.03 -7.29
#